data_AF-A0A9D4HUU8-F1
#
_entry.id   AF-A0A9D4HUU8-F1
#
_cell.length_a   1.000
_cell.length_b   1.000
_cell.length_c   1.000
_cell.angle_alpha   90.00
_cell.angle_beta   90.00
_cell.angle_gamma   90.00
#
_symmetry.space_group_name_H-M   'P 1'
#
loop_
_entity.id
_entity.type
_entity.pdbx_description
1 polymer ?
#
loop_
_entity_poly.entity_id
_entity_poly.type
_entity_poly.pdbx_seq_one_letter_code
_entity_poly.pdbx_strand_id
1 'polypeptide(L)'
;MEGKEFTIEDICQILRNNVGIILDPRPRNKHQNMLHKRISSLERWNGRTKKTISNMDIAMAGFYYEKSIDCLRCFHCLVILPSRGTRTDIWEEHAEIFPFCGHVRQCKG
;
A
#
# COMPACT_ATOMS: atom_id res chain seq x y z
N MET A 1 20.61 -30.81 14.61
CA MET A 1 19.52 -29.85 14.83
C MET A 1 18.73 -29.80 13.54
N GLU A 2 17.61 -30.51 13.47
CA GLU A 2 16.72 -30.47 12.29
C GLU A 2 16.10 -29.08 12.20
N GLY A 3 16.41 -28.37 11.12
CA GLY A 3 15.72 -27.12 10.80
C GLY A 3 14.29 -27.45 10.43
N LYS A 4 13.31 -26.92 11.17
CA LYS A 4 11.91 -27.02 10.76
C LYS A 4 11.72 -26.26 9.46
N GLU A 5 11.34 -26.98 8.43
CA GLU A 5 10.88 -26.41 7.17
C GLU A 5 9.47 -25.85 7.40
N PHE A 6 9.26 -24.56 7.14
CA PHE A 6 7.96 -23.91 7.28
C PHE A 6 7.27 -23.86 5.92
N THR A 7 6.00 -24.24 5.89
CA THR A 7 5.15 -24.08 4.70
C THR A 7 4.72 -22.62 4.54
N ILE A 8 4.22 -22.25 3.35
CA ILE A 8 3.62 -20.93 3.11
C ILE A 8 2.44 -20.69 4.08
N GLU A 9 1.64 -21.72 4.35
CA GLU A 9 0.55 -21.68 5.34
C GLU A 9 1.06 -21.36 6.75
N ASP A 10 2.17 -21.97 7.17
CA ASP A 10 2.78 -21.71 8.48
C ASP A 10 3.27 -20.27 8.57
N ILE A 11 3.94 -19.77 7.52
CA ILE A 11 4.37 -18.38 7.44
C ILE A 11 3.15 -17.45 7.52
N CYS A 12 2.12 -17.69 6.71
CA CYS A 12 0.88 -16.91 6.73
C CYS A 12 0.23 -16.90 8.12
N GLN A 13 0.21 -18.03 8.83
CA GLN A 13 -0.36 -18.11 10.17
C GLN A 13 0.46 -17.32 11.20
N ILE A 14 1.79 -17.38 11.13
CA ILE A 14 2.69 -16.58 11.96
C ILE A 14 2.46 -15.08 11.72
N LEU A 15 2.32 -14.66 10.46
CA LEU A 15 2.07 -13.26 10.12
C LEU A 15 0.70 -12.80 10.62
N ARG A 16 -0.35 -13.65 10.49
CA ARG A 16 -1.71 -13.38 10.99
C ARG A 16 -1.76 -13.25 12.51
N ASN A 17 -1.04 -14.11 13.24
CA ASN A 17 -1.03 -14.11 14.70
C ASN A 17 -0.17 -12.97 15.29
N ASN A 18 0.75 -12.38 14.52
CA ASN A 18 1.57 -11.25 14.91
C ASN A 18 0.86 -9.90 14.67
N VAL A 19 -0.28 -9.74 15.32
CA VAL A 19 -1.01 -8.47 15.36
C VAL A 19 -0.15 -7.45 16.13
N GLY A 20 0.12 -6.29 15.52
CA GLY A 20 0.91 -5.21 16.11
C GLY A 20 2.41 -5.18 15.78
N ILE A 21 3.00 -6.21 15.15
CA ILE A 21 4.41 -6.17 14.73
C ILE A 21 4.51 -5.58 13.31
N ILE A 22 5.25 -4.48 13.13
CA ILE A 22 5.61 -4.00 11.79
C ILE A 22 6.71 -4.91 11.25
N LEU A 23 6.33 -5.88 10.43
CA LEU A 23 7.23 -6.94 9.92
C LEU A 23 8.31 -6.40 8.98
N ASP A 24 7.98 -5.38 8.18
CA ASP A 24 8.93 -4.66 7.36
C ASP A 24 8.80 -3.16 7.62
N PRO A 25 9.69 -2.56 8.42
CA PRO A 25 9.58 -1.13 8.74
C PRO A 25 10.01 -0.25 7.57
N ARG A 26 10.66 -0.80 6.54
CA ARG A 26 11.34 0.01 5.52
C ARG A 26 10.42 0.23 4.31
N PRO A 27 10.28 1.48 3.84
CA PRO A 27 9.58 1.70 2.59
C PRO A 27 10.39 1.13 1.43
N ARG A 28 9.72 0.33 0.60
CA ARG A 28 10.33 -0.28 -0.58
C ARG A 28 10.67 0.73 -1.66
N ASN A 29 9.91 1.82 -1.79
CA ASN A 29 10.26 2.97 -2.63
C ASN A 29 10.57 4.21 -1.79
N LYS A 30 11.87 4.42 -1.51
CA LYS A 30 12.36 5.57 -0.75
C LYS A 30 12.16 6.91 -1.47
N HIS A 31 12.15 6.94 -2.79
CA HIS A 31 11.93 8.18 -3.55
C HIS A 31 10.50 8.71 -3.41
N GLN A 32 9.55 7.85 -3.05
CA GLN A 32 8.14 8.17 -2.84
C GLN A 32 7.75 8.20 -1.36
N ASN A 33 8.72 8.19 -0.43
CA ASN A 33 8.43 8.25 1.01
C ASN A 33 7.87 9.61 1.47
N MET A 34 8.22 10.69 0.77
CA MET A 34 7.72 12.04 1.04
C MET A 34 6.33 12.22 0.46
N LEU A 35 5.40 12.72 1.28
CA LEU A 35 4.01 12.96 0.88
C LEU A 35 3.91 13.84 -0.39
N HIS A 36 4.68 14.93 -0.45
CA HIS A 36 4.62 15.85 -1.59
C HIS A 36 5.04 15.17 -2.91
N LYS A 37 5.99 14.21 -2.90
CA LYS A 37 6.39 13.46 -4.11
C LYS A 37 5.24 12.61 -4.62
N ARG A 38 4.50 11.98 -3.70
CA ARG A 38 3.31 11.20 -4.05
C ARG A 38 2.23 12.09 -4.65
N ILE A 39 1.93 13.23 -4.03
CA ILE A 39 0.96 14.20 -4.57
C ILE A 39 1.35 14.65 -5.98
N SER A 40 2.60 15.06 -6.21
CA SER A 40 3.07 15.49 -7.53
C SER A 40 2.98 14.39 -8.59
N SER A 41 3.15 13.12 -8.22
CA SER A 41 2.99 12.01 -9.18
C SER A 41 1.54 11.90 -9.70
N LEU A 42 0.57 12.21 -8.85
CA LEU A 42 -0.86 12.04 -9.13
C LEU A 42 -1.46 13.16 -9.99
N GLU A 43 -0.75 14.26 -10.22
CA GLU A 43 -1.19 15.33 -11.13
C GLU A 43 -1.47 14.79 -12.54
N ARG A 44 -0.67 13.82 -12.99
CA ARG A 44 -0.83 13.17 -14.31
C ARG A 44 -1.91 12.10 -14.33
N TRP A 45 -2.25 11.54 -13.17
CA TRP A 45 -3.28 10.49 -13.02
C TRP A 45 -4.70 11.08 -13.15
N ASN A 46 -4.94 12.25 -12.56
CA ASN A 46 -6.24 12.92 -12.52
C ASN A 46 -6.84 13.33 -13.88
N GLY A 47 -6.10 13.19 -14.98
CA GLY A 47 -6.67 13.35 -16.31
C GLY A 47 -7.61 12.21 -16.72
N ARG A 48 -7.71 11.11 -15.94
CA ARG A 48 -8.29 9.83 -16.41
C ARG A 48 -9.54 9.34 -15.66
N THR A 49 -9.84 9.82 -14.45
CA THR A 49 -10.94 9.29 -13.64
C THR A 49 -11.89 10.38 -13.16
N LYS A 50 -13.19 10.05 -13.10
CA LYS A 50 -14.21 10.91 -12.46
C LYS A 50 -13.80 11.14 -11.00
N LYS A 51 -13.97 12.40 -10.59
CA LYS A 51 -13.38 13.13 -9.45
C LYS A 51 -13.76 12.65 -8.04
N THR A 52 -13.96 11.35 -7.79
CA THR A 52 -14.55 10.88 -6.53
C THR A 52 -13.57 10.91 -5.34
N ILE A 53 -12.25 10.83 -5.57
CA ILE A 53 -11.23 10.76 -4.52
C ILE A 53 -10.13 11.78 -4.81
N SER A 54 -9.68 12.53 -3.80
CA SER A 54 -8.65 13.55 -3.99
C SER A 54 -7.24 12.96 -4.10
N ASN A 55 -6.32 13.64 -4.80
CA ASN A 55 -4.90 13.27 -4.81
C ASN A 55 -4.30 13.22 -3.41
N MET A 56 -4.79 14.08 -2.52
CA MET A 56 -4.34 14.11 -1.13
C MET A 56 -4.70 12.80 -0.44
N ASP A 57 -5.92 12.31 -0.59
CA ASP A 57 -6.37 11.07 0.05
C ASP A 57 -5.59 9.85 -0.45
N ILE A 58 -5.38 9.77 -1.77
CA ILE A 58 -4.56 8.71 -2.39
C ILE A 58 -3.12 8.76 -1.84
N ALA A 59 -2.52 9.95 -1.80
CA ALA A 59 -1.15 10.13 -1.32
C ALA A 59 -1.00 9.88 0.19
N MET A 60 -1.98 10.26 1.00
CA MET A 60 -2.01 9.99 2.44
C MET A 60 -2.09 8.48 2.71
N ALA A 61 -2.90 7.75 1.94
CA ALA A 61 -2.98 6.28 1.99
C ALA A 61 -1.71 5.56 1.52
N GLY A 62 -0.70 6.31 1.09
CA GLY A 62 0.62 5.81 0.74
C GLY A 62 0.81 5.54 -0.75
N PHE A 63 -0.13 5.94 -1.61
CA PHE A 63 -0.05 5.65 -3.04
C PHE A 63 0.56 6.80 -3.83
N TYR A 64 1.30 6.44 -4.88
CA TYR A 64 1.80 7.33 -5.91
C TYR A 64 1.44 6.75 -7.28
N TYR A 65 1.38 7.60 -8.30
CA TYR A 65 1.17 7.15 -9.66
C TYR A 65 2.48 6.65 -10.28
N GLU A 66 2.51 5.37 -10.64
CA GLU A 66 3.60 4.77 -11.40
C GLU A 66 3.27 4.80 -12.90
N LYS A 67 3.87 5.76 -13.61
CA LYS A 67 3.62 5.99 -15.04
C LYS A 67 4.01 4.81 -15.94
N SER A 68 5.02 4.01 -15.56
CA SER A 68 5.53 2.90 -16.39
C SER A 68 4.51 1.80 -16.63
N ILE A 69 3.63 1.56 -15.65
CA ILE A 69 2.60 0.50 -15.68
C ILE A 69 1.18 1.06 -15.48
N ASP A 70 1.05 2.38 -15.51
CA ASP A 70 -0.21 3.10 -15.41
C ASP A 70 -1.07 2.73 -14.19
N CYS A 71 -0.48 2.73 -12.99
CA CYS A 71 -1.18 2.30 -11.78
C CYS A 71 -0.89 3.16 -10.55
N LEU A 72 -1.72 3.00 -9.51
CA LEU A 72 -1.45 3.52 -8.18
C LEU A 72 -0.69 2.46 -7.38
N ARG A 73 0.53 2.77 -6.94
CA ARG A 73 1.37 1.86 -6.15
C ARG A 73 1.67 2.43 -4.76
N CYS A 74 1.60 1.59 -3.73
CA CYS A 74 2.04 1.98 -2.41
C CYS A 74 3.57 2.15 -2.35
N PHE A 75 4.08 3.25 -1.78
CA PHE A 75 5.52 3.45 -1.59
C PHE A 75 6.14 2.46 -0.59
N HIS A 76 5.33 1.92 0.32
CA HIS A 76 5.79 1.08 1.43
C HIS A 76 5.75 -0.40 1.07
N CYS A 77 4.57 -0.95 0.78
CA CYS A 77 4.38 -2.38 0.50
C CYS A 77 4.43 -2.76 -0.99
N LEU A 78 4.46 -1.79 -1.91
CA LEU A 78 4.40 -1.97 -3.38
C LEU A 78 3.11 -2.60 -3.93
N VAL A 79 2.07 -2.78 -3.12
CA VAL A 79 0.75 -3.20 -3.61
C VAL A 79 0.22 -2.19 -4.61
N ILE A 80 -0.47 -2.70 -5.63
CA ILE A 80 -1.12 -1.90 -6.67
C ILE A 80 -2.62 -1.95 -6.44
N LEU A 81 -3.29 -0.81 -6.50
CA LEU A 81 -4.75 -0.78 -6.50
C LEU A 81 -5.29 -1.11 -7.90
N PRO A 82 -6.32 -1.98 -8.00
CA PRO A 82 -7.01 -2.20 -9.26
C PRO A 82 -7.65 -0.91 -9.78
N SER A 83 -7.64 -0.72 -11.10
CA SER A 83 -8.19 0.48 -11.77
C SER A 83 -9.71 0.65 -11.63
N ARG A 84 -10.40 -0.40 -11.15
CA ARG A 84 -11.84 -0.41 -10.84
C ARG A 84 -12.04 -0.63 -9.34
N GLY A 85 -11.57 0.30 -8.51
CA GLY A 85 -11.93 0.33 -7.10
C GLY A 85 -13.43 0.62 -6.96
N THR A 86 -14.19 -0.31 -6.42
CA THR A 86 -15.61 -0.13 -6.05
C THR A 86 -15.77 0.65 -4.74
N ARG A 87 -14.66 0.81 -3.99
CA ARG A 87 -14.62 1.47 -2.69
C ARG A 87 -14.25 2.94 -2.82
N THR A 88 -14.87 3.76 -1.98
CA THR A 88 -14.62 5.21 -1.91
C THR A 88 -13.45 5.58 -1.02
N ASP A 89 -12.98 4.67 -0.16
CA ASP A 89 -11.86 4.89 0.76
C ASP A 89 -10.65 4.02 0.38
N ILE A 90 -9.56 4.70 0.02
CA ILE A 90 -8.29 4.08 -0.37
C ILE A 90 -7.63 3.34 0.79
N TRP A 91 -7.84 3.78 2.04
CA TRP A 91 -7.30 3.11 3.21
C TRP A 91 -7.95 1.75 3.44
N GLU A 92 -9.27 1.65 3.28
CA GLU A 92 -9.98 0.38 3.42
C GLU A 92 -9.50 -0.62 2.37
N GLU A 93 -9.41 -0.18 1.11
CA GLU A 93 -8.92 -1.03 0.03
C GLU A 93 -7.46 -1.47 0.26
N HIS A 94 -6.61 -0.57 0.74
CA HIS A 94 -5.22 -0.88 1.07
C HIS A 94 -5.11 -1.91 2.21
N ALA A 95 -5.91 -1.75 3.27
CA ALA A 95 -5.93 -2.67 4.40
C ALA A 95 -6.50 -4.04 4.03
N GLU A 96 -7.50 -4.09 3.15
CA GLU A 96 -8.11 -5.34 2.67
C GLU A 96 -7.15 -6.11 1.76
N ILE A 97 -6.47 -5.44 0.82
CA ILE A 97 -5.56 -6.11 -0.12
C ILE A 97 -4.25 -6.54 0.58
N PHE A 98 -3.71 -5.70 1.47
CA PHE A 98 -2.45 -6.01 2.15
C PHE A 98 -2.41 -5.51 3.61
N PRO A 99 -3.04 -6.24 4.56
CA PRO A 99 -3.14 -5.84 5.98
C PRO A 99 -1.80 -5.83 6.73
N PHE A 100 -0.73 -6.30 6.10
CA PHE A 100 0.63 -6.32 6.65
C PHE A 100 1.46 -5.10 6.22
N CYS A 101 0.89 -4.15 5.49
CA CYS A 101 1.59 -2.92 5.12
C CYS A 101 1.99 -2.12 6.37
N GLY A 102 3.29 -1.86 6.55
CA GLY A 102 3.79 -1.08 7.68
C GLY A 102 3.23 0.34 7.71
N HIS A 103 3.00 0.95 6.54
CA HIS A 103 2.34 2.27 6.43
C HIS A 103 0.89 2.23 6.90
N VAL A 104 0.11 1.22 6.51
CA VAL A 104 -1.27 1.04 6.99
C VAL A 104 -1.28 0.88 8.50
N ARG A 105 -0.47 -0.04 9.03
CA ARG A 105 -0.38 -0.31 10.47
C ARG A 105 0.02 0.93 11.28
N GLN A 106 0.97 1.71 10.78
CA GLN A 106 1.43 2.93 11.45
C GLN A 106 0.37 4.03 11.45
N CYS A 107 -0.47 4.13 10.42
CA CYS A 107 -1.45 5.19 10.28
C CYS A 107 -2.87 4.82 10.77
N LYS A 108 -3.22 3.53 10.79
CA LYS A 108 -4.60 3.05 11.00
C LYS A 108 -4.77 1.98 12.10
N GLY A 109 -3.69 1.38 12.61
CA GLY A 109 -3.74 0.33 13.64
C GLY A 109 -3.68 -1.09 13.07
#